data_AF-A0A2J6PM09-F1
#
_entry.id   AF-A0A2J6PM09-F1
#
_cell.length_a   1.000
_cell.length_b   1.000
_cell.length_c   1.000
_cell.angle_alpha   90.00
_cell.angle_beta   90.00
_cell.angle_gamma   90.00
#
_symmetry.space_group_name_H-M   'P 1'
#
loop_
_entity.id
_entity.type
_entity.pdbx_description
1 polymer ?
#
loop_
_entity_poly.entity_id
_entity_poly.type
_entity_poly.pdbx_seq_one_letter_code
_entity_poly.pdbx_strand_id
1 'polypeptide(L)'
;MPTQNSNLTAYKNISPDSGFPIVIHPHFNPNIKDHQSAVDLTESIGSVLEGAQLSQLNDKQLDELAALVNERGVVFFRDQDLTTEQQVKLFEHYGILDKHPAQKHVTIKGSTLDHRSQAAYTPWLNGDFHADTSFKINQHPAVGVDTAWVSQYGLYDALSDATKRFVDGLHTAHTSRLQFGPNRPPIDTHHPAVRTHPVTGLKALNINNGFVTSYPELKKEESYKLLELFRFHIHSADDHYVRWKWAVGSVAIWDNRCTVHRVIPGNYDAPRRGVRTTVFGERPYFDPNSESREQRAAMLEKEALNGDTNEAKNGVESNDNVHNTNGHTNGNGTEAKKEVAILNGNGFTYNEYDGKA
;
A
#
# COMPACT_ATOMS: atom_id res chain seq x y z
N MET A 1 16.18 20.00 14.94
CA MET A 1 15.88 18.76 14.20
C MET A 1 15.29 19.14 12.85
N PRO A 2 16.02 19.08 11.73
CA PRO A 2 15.47 19.45 10.44
C PRO A 2 14.50 18.37 9.94
N THR A 3 13.27 18.79 9.69
CA THR A 3 12.16 18.00 9.14
C THR A 3 12.50 17.44 7.76
N GLN A 4 13.03 16.21 7.71
CA GLN A 4 13.11 15.43 6.49
C GLN A 4 11.71 14.92 6.14
N ASN A 5 10.97 15.64 5.29
CA ASN A 5 9.94 15.11 4.36
C ASN A 5 9.10 16.20 3.66
N SER A 6 9.52 17.47 3.65
CA SER A 6 8.79 18.56 2.96
C SER A 6 8.96 18.57 1.42
N ASN A 7 9.72 17.64 0.84
CA ASN A 7 10.11 17.67 -0.58
C ASN A 7 9.43 16.61 -1.47
N LEU A 8 8.61 15.70 -0.93
CA LEU A 8 7.82 14.80 -1.78
C LEU A 8 6.48 15.46 -2.08
N THR A 9 6.17 15.65 -3.36
CA THR A 9 4.93 16.27 -3.86
C THR A 9 3.69 15.53 -3.36
N ALA A 10 3.81 14.21 -3.12
CA ALA A 10 2.77 13.38 -2.51
C ALA A 10 2.34 13.83 -1.09
N TYR A 11 3.19 14.56 -0.35
CA TYR A 11 2.83 15.16 0.95
C TYR A 11 2.26 16.58 0.82
N LYS A 12 2.33 17.20 -0.36
CA LYS A 12 1.85 18.58 -0.59
C LYS A 12 0.40 18.65 -1.04
N ASN A 13 -0.20 17.51 -1.41
CA ASN A 13 -1.58 17.45 -1.85
C ASN A 13 -2.49 17.11 -0.66
N ILE A 14 -2.63 18.06 0.27
CA ILE A 14 -3.81 18.10 1.14
C ILE A 14 -4.97 18.46 0.22
N SER A 15 -6.01 17.63 0.20
CA SER A 15 -7.26 17.95 -0.50
C SER A 15 -7.78 19.31 -0.02
N PRO A 16 -7.89 20.33 -0.90
CA PRO A 16 -8.42 21.64 -0.54
C PRO A 16 -9.87 21.58 -0.03
N ASP A 17 -10.59 20.49 -0.36
CA ASP A 17 -12.01 20.33 -0.09
C ASP A 17 -12.30 19.58 1.21
N SER A 18 -11.33 18.85 1.79
CA SER A 18 -11.58 18.02 2.98
C SER A 18 -10.74 18.36 4.21
N GLY A 19 -9.61 19.07 4.09
CA GLY A 19 -8.86 19.52 5.27
C GLY A 19 -8.29 18.42 6.18
N PHE A 20 -8.26 17.16 5.74
CA PHE A 20 -7.70 16.02 6.49
C PHE A 20 -6.50 15.39 5.75
N PRO A 21 -5.61 14.66 6.46
CA PRO A 21 -4.61 13.78 5.82
C PRO A 21 -5.32 12.78 4.88
N ILE A 22 -4.60 12.22 3.90
CA ILE A 22 -5.11 11.21 2.94
C ILE A 22 -5.39 9.87 3.66
N VAL A 23 -6.29 9.91 4.62
CA VAL A 23 -7.01 8.78 5.18
C VAL A 23 -8.33 8.75 4.43
N ILE A 24 -8.60 7.58 3.87
CA ILE A 24 -9.75 7.22 3.02
C ILE A 24 -11.00 7.98 3.44
N HIS A 25 -11.47 8.91 2.60
CA HIS A 25 -12.80 9.47 2.76
C HIS A 25 -13.79 8.49 2.10
N PRO A 26 -14.83 8.01 2.79
CA PRO A 26 -15.79 7.02 2.26
C PRO A 26 -16.60 7.50 1.04
N HIS A 27 -16.37 8.74 0.58
CA HIS A 27 -17.00 9.35 -0.60
C HIS A 27 -16.02 9.93 -1.65
N PHE A 28 -14.72 9.62 -1.60
CA PHE A 28 -13.78 10.00 -2.69
C PHE A 28 -13.92 8.97 -3.84
N ASN A 29 -14.18 9.27 -5.13
CA ASN A 29 -14.25 10.50 -5.93
C ASN A 29 -15.23 10.26 -7.11
N PRO A 30 -16.18 11.17 -7.40
CA PRO A 30 -17.10 11.03 -8.54
C PRO A 30 -16.41 10.85 -9.90
N ASN A 31 -15.20 11.40 -10.09
CA ASN A 31 -14.51 11.37 -11.39
C ASN A 31 -13.85 10.02 -11.74
N ILE A 32 -13.67 9.10 -10.78
CA ILE A 32 -13.39 7.67 -11.06
C ILE A 32 -14.70 6.87 -11.07
N LYS A 33 -15.68 7.25 -10.26
CA LYS A 33 -17.03 6.66 -10.31
C LYS A 33 -17.69 6.84 -11.68
N ASP A 34 -17.42 7.96 -12.34
CA ASP A 34 -17.96 8.35 -13.65
C ASP A 34 -17.07 7.87 -14.83
N HIS A 35 -15.92 7.24 -14.54
CA HIS A 35 -15.05 6.61 -15.54
C HIS A 35 -14.68 5.17 -15.14
N GLN A 36 -15.41 4.24 -15.75
CA GLN A 36 -15.15 2.79 -15.85
C GLN A 36 -14.91 2.08 -14.51
N SER A 37 -15.89 1.24 -14.14
CA SER A 37 -15.97 0.55 -12.85
C SER A 37 -14.66 -0.16 -12.51
N ALA A 38 -14.03 0.24 -11.40
CA ALA A 38 -13.06 -0.60 -10.72
C ALA A 38 -13.76 -1.89 -10.29
N VAL A 39 -13.20 -3.04 -10.67
CA VAL A 39 -13.71 -4.36 -10.26
C VAL A 39 -12.71 -4.99 -9.31
N ASP A 40 -13.11 -5.17 -8.06
CA ASP A 40 -12.30 -5.89 -7.08
C ASP A 40 -12.22 -7.37 -7.45
N LEU A 41 -10.99 -7.90 -7.52
CA LEU A 41 -10.74 -9.28 -7.89
C LEU A 41 -10.94 -10.23 -6.71
N THR A 42 -10.54 -9.78 -5.53
CA THR A 42 -10.78 -10.48 -4.25
C THR A 42 -11.16 -9.46 -3.19
N GLU A 43 -11.71 -9.94 -2.07
CA GLU A 43 -12.12 -9.07 -0.97
C GLU A 43 -10.94 -8.24 -0.42
N SER A 44 -9.79 -8.88 -0.17
CA SER A 44 -8.68 -8.23 0.54
C SER A 44 -7.67 -7.48 -0.35
N ILE A 45 -7.52 -7.88 -1.62
CA ILE A 45 -6.43 -7.37 -2.48
C ILE A 45 -6.81 -7.41 -3.96
N GLY A 46 -6.33 -6.43 -4.72
CA GLY A 46 -6.41 -6.47 -6.17
C GLY A 46 -7.70 -5.88 -6.71
N SER A 47 -7.55 -4.98 -7.68
CA SER A 47 -8.64 -4.43 -8.46
C SER A 47 -8.22 -4.30 -9.93
N VAL A 48 -9.17 -4.42 -10.86
CA VAL A 48 -8.95 -4.12 -12.28
C VAL A 48 -9.64 -2.80 -12.60
N LEU A 49 -8.92 -1.88 -13.23
CA LEU A 49 -9.53 -0.70 -13.86
C LEU A 49 -9.74 -1.02 -15.34
N GLU A 50 -10.99 -1.26 -15.71
CA GLU A 50 -11.35 -1.57 -17.09
C GLU A 50 -11.34 -0.31 -17.96
N GLY A 51 -10.81 -0.46 -19.19
CA GLY A 51 -10.68 0.54 -20.26
C GLY A 51 -10.12 1.93 -19.90
N ALA A 52 -9.57 2.13 -18.71
CA ALA A 52 -8.70 3.26 -18.39
C ALA A 52 -7.36 3.11 -19.13
N GLN A 53 -6.90 4.17 -19.81
CA GLN A 53 -5.57 4.23 -20.42
C GLN A 53 -4.65 5.08 -19.55
N LEU A 54 -3.58 4.47 -19.03
CA LEU A 54 -2.58 5.14 -18.19
C LEU A 54 -1.95 6.36 -18.88
N SER A 55 -1.83 6.33 -20.21
CA SER A 55 -1.31 7.43 -21.03
C SER A 55 -2.20 8.66 -21.06
N GLN A 56 -3.47 8.55 -20.66
CA GLN A 56 -4.49 9.61 -20.71
C GLN A 56 -4.78 10.22 -19.34
N LEU A 57 -4.22 9.65 -18.26
CA LEU A 57 -4.45 10.15 -16.91
C LEU A 57 -3.74 11.48 -16.68
N ASN A 58 -4.44 12.44 -16.10
CA ASN A 58 -3.85 13.67 -15.59
C ASN A 58 -3.29 13.48 -14.17
N ASP A 59 -2.55 14.46 -13.66
CA ASP A 59 -1.89 14.43 -12.35
C ASP A 59 -2.85 14.07 -11.20
N LYS A 60 -4.08 14.60 -11.22
CA LYS A 60 -5.10 14.30 -10.19
C LYS A 60 -5.54 12.84 -10.26
N GLN A 61 -5.78 12.31 -11.46
CA GLN A 61 -6.15 10.91 -11.65
C GLN A 61 -4.99 9.95 -11.31
N LEU A 62 -3.75 10.38 -11.52
CA LEU A 62 -2.58 9.62 -11.11
C LEU A 62 -2.47 9.54 -9.58
N ASP A 63 -2.77 10.64 -8.86
CA ASP A 63 -2.84 10.66 -7.40
C ASP A 63 -3.95 9.76 -6.86
N GLU A 64 -5.13 9.79 -7.49
CA GLU A 64 -6.25 8.92 -7.14
C GLU A 64 -5.93 7.43 -7.40
N LEU A 65 -5.22 7.14 -8.50
CA LEU A 65 -4.70 5.80 -8.76
C LEU A 65 -3.69 5.36 -7.69
N ALA A 66 -2.81 6.25 -7.23
CA ALA A 66 -1.91 5.93 -6.13
C ALA A 66 -2.67 5.62 -4.83
N ALA A 67 -3.73 6.37 -4.52
CA ALA A 67 -4.58 6.09 -3.37
C ALA A 67 -5.24 4.71 -3.48
N LEU A 68 -5.82 4.38 -4.65
CA LEU A 68 -6.41 3.06 -4.90
C LEU A 68 -5.37 1.94 -4.77
N VAL A 69 -4.16 2.12 -5.32
CA VAL A 69 -3.07 1.14 -5.20
C VAL A 69 -2.64 0.95 -3.74
N ASN A 70 -2.52 2.02 -2.97
CA ASN A 70 -2.16 1.94 -1.55
C ASN A 70 -3.22 1.19 -0.73
N GLU A 71 -4.50 1.34 -1.08
CA GLU A 71 -5.61 0.67 -0.41
C GLU A 71 -5.72 -0.80 -0.82
N ARG A 72 -5.73 -1.06 -2.13
CA ARG A 72 -5.99 -2.37 -2.73
C ARG A 72 -4.75 -3.23 -2.89
N GLY A 73 -3.56 -2.70 -2.58
CA GLY A 73 -2.27 -3.35 -2.72
C GLY A 73 -1.78 -3.43 -4.16
N VAL A 74 -2.64 -3.81 -5.12
CA VAL A 74 -2.32 -3.89 -6.55
C VAL A 74 -3.52 -3.53 -7.43
N VAL A 75 -3.28 -2.78 -8.50
CA VAL A 75 -4.27 -2.44 -9.53
C VAL A 75 -3.78 -2.92 -10.89
N PHE A 76 -4.68 -3.56 -11.63
CA PHE A 76 -4.41 -4.15 -12.94
C PHE A 76 -5.11 -3.39 -14.06
N PHE A 77 -4.47 -3.40 -15.22
CA PHE A 77 -4.97 -2.79 -16.45
C PHE A 77 -4.79 -3.78 -17.60
N ARG A 78 -5.73 -3.75 -18.55
CA ARG A 78 -5.66 -4.47 -19.83
C ARG A 78 -5.42 -3.49 -20.97
N ASP A 79 -4.89 -4.00 -22.08
CA ASP A 79 -4.85 -3.31 -23.38
C ASP A 79 -4.28 -1.87 -23.32
N GLN A 80 -3.17 -1.69 -22.60
CA GLN A 80 -2.52 -0.39 -22.45
C GLN A 80 -1.68 -0.02 -23.68
N ASP A 81 -1.84 1.21 -24.18
CA ASP A 81 -1.10 1.79 -25.31
C ASP A 81 0.28 2.38 -24.94
N LEU A 82 0.71 2.16 -23.70
CA LEU A 82 1.89 2.78 -23.11
C LEU A 82 3.18 2.34 -23.83
N THR A 83 4.06 3.26 -24.20
CA THR A 83 5.46 2.91 -24.56
C THR A 83 6.32 2.73 -23.31
N THR A 84 7.55 2.23 -23.46
CA THR A 84 8.51 2.15 -22.34
C THR A 84 8.85 3.54 -21.80
N GLU A 85 9.02 4.51 -22.70
CA GLU A 85 9.35 5.89 -22.36
C GLU A 85 8.18 6.57 -21.64
N GLN A 86 6.95 6.34 -22.10
CA GLN A 86 5.75 6.83 -21.42
C GLN A 86 5.59 6.17 -20.05
N GLN A 87 5.87 4.87 -19.91
CA GLN A 87 5.86 4.20 -18.60
C GLN A 87 6.87 4.83 -17.64
N VAL A 88 8.10 5.07 -18.10
CA VAL A 88 9.13 5.72 -17.26
C VAL A 88 8.66 7.12 -16.84
N LYS A 89 8.16 7.93 -17.78
CA LYS A 89 7.68 9.28 -17.51
C LYS A 89 6.51 9.30 -16.53
N LEU A 90 5.55 8.39 -16.67
CA LEU A 90 4.40 8.28 -15.76
C LEU A 90 4.86 8.02 -14.32
N PHE A 91 5.84 7.14 -14.12
CA PHE A 91 6.32 6.83 -12.77
C PHE A 91 7.17 7.94 -12.13
N GLU A 92 7.67 8.92 -12.91
CA GLU A 92 8.30 10.13 -12.34
C GLU A 92 7.31 10.97 -11.53
N HIS A 93 6.00 10.86 -11.79
CA HIS A 93 4.94 11.47 -10.98
C HIS A 93 4.94 10.98 -9.53
N TYR A 94 5.18 9.68 -9.35
CA TYR A 94 5.12 9.03 -8.04
C TYR A 94 6.39 9.21 -7.19
N GLY A 95 7.49 9.65 -7.81
CA GLY A 95 8.71 10.01 -7.09
C GLY A 95 9.99 9.74 -7.87
N ILE A 96 11.10 9.68 -7.12
CA ILE A 96 12.42 9.47 -7.70
C ILE A 96 12.53 8.02 -8.17
N LEU A 97 12.80 7.82 -9.45
CA LEU A 97 13.03 6.49 -10.00
C LEU A 97 14.36 5.90 -9.48
N ASP A 98 14.32 4.64 -9.06
CA ASP A 98 15.54 3.86 -8.81
C ASP A 98 16.21 3.53 -10.15
N LYS A 99 17.42 4.06 -10.33
CA LYS A 99 18.19 3.96 -11.57
C LYS A 99 19.17 2.82 -11.43
N HIS A 100 18.98 1.76 -12.21
CA HIS A 100 20.07 0.82 -12.44
C HIS A 100 21.24 1.60 -13.08
N PRO A 101 22.51 1.40 -12.69
CA PRO A 101 23.66 2.19 -13.18
C PRO A 101 23.84 2.26 -14.71
N ALA A 102 23.09 1.47 -15.47
CA ALA A 102 23.14 1.38 -16.92
C ALA A 102 21.78 1.59 -17.63
N GLN A 103 20.64 1.62 -16.92
CA GLN A 103 19.30 1.66 -17.55
C GLN A 103 18.27 2.42 -16.70
N LYS A 104 17.38 3.18 -17.35
CA LYS A 104 16.26 3.91 -16.72
C LYS A 104 15.09 3.02 -16.31
N HIS A 105 15.08 1.77 -16.77
CA HIS A 105 14.09 0.74 -16.45
C HIS A 105 14.78 -0.62 -16.48
N VAL A 106 14.21 -1.62 -15.81
CA VAL A 106 14.74 -2.99 -15.84
C VAL A 106 13.93 -3.79 -16.86
N THR A 107 14.60 -4.28 -17.92
CA THR A 107 14.00 -5.29 -18.78
C THR A 107 14.09 -6.64 -18.08
N ILE A 108 12.97 -7.14 -17.57
CA ILE A 108 12.92 -8.50 -17.04
C ILE A 108 12.87 -9.46 -18.23
N LYS A 109 13.99 -10.10 -18.49
CA LYS A 109 14.06 -11.26 -19.38
C LYS A 109 13.65 -12.47 -18.56
N GLY A 110 12.52 -13.05 -18.91
CA GLY A 110 12.03 -14.28 -18.34
C GLY A 110 12.95 -15.42 -18.70
N SER A 111 13.14 -16.31 -17.74
CA SER A 111 13.81 -17.58 -17.92
C SER A 111 12.76 -18.64 -18.29
N THR A 112 13.12 -19.58 -19.16
CA THR A 112 12.35 -20.83 -19.35
C THR A 112 12.72 -21.88 -18.30
N LEU A 113 13.71 -21.61 -17.45
CA LEU A 113 14.13 -22.52 -16.39
C LEU A 113 13.04 -22.65 -15.34
N ASP A 114 12.66 -23.89 -15.04
CA ASP A 114 11.75 -24.19 -13.94
C ASP A 114 12.44 -23.87 -12.61
N HIS A 115 11.89 -22.92 -11.86
CA HIS A 115 12.39 -22.54 -10.54
C HIS A 115 12.39 -23.73 -9.55
N ARG A 116 11.52 -24.73 -9.73
CA ARG A 116 11.53 -25.96 -8.93
C ARG A 116 12.79 -26.79 -9.19
N SER A 117 13.18 -26.90 -10.45
CA SER A 117 14.42 -27.58 -10.85
C SER A 117 15.65 -26.84 -10.34
N GLN A 118 15.62 -25.51 -10.29
CA GLN A 118 16.71 -24.72 -9.71
C GLN A 118 16.80 -24.86 -8.19
N ALA A 119 15.66 -24.89 -7.49
CA ALA A 119 15.61 -25.05 -6.04
C ALA A 119 16.25 -26.36 -5.54
N ALA A 120 16.36 -27.38 -6.40
CA ALA A 120 17.07 -28.62 -6.07
C ALA A 120 18.59 -28.43 -5.90
N TYR A 121 19.16 -27.36 -6.48
CA TYR A 121 20.60 -27.11 -6.52
C TYR A 121 21.00 -25.80 -5.84
N THR A 122 20.05 -25.08 -5.25
CA THR A 122 20.30 -23.84 -4.52
C THR A 122 19.76 -23.96 -3.09
N PRO A 123 20.54 -23.59 -2.05
CA PRO A 123 20.03 -23.58 -0.67
C PRO A 123 18.94 -22.52 -0.41
N TRP A 124 18.59 -21.70 -1.40
CA TRP A 124 17.56 -20.68 -1.34
C TRP A 124 16.43 -20.95 -2.35
N LEU A 125 15.22 -20.46 -2.04
CA LEU A 125 14.07 -20.55 -2.92
C LEU A 125 14.13 -19.44 -3.98
N ASN A 126 14.64 -19.77 -5.17
CA ASN A 126 14.57 -18.86 -6.32
C ASN A 126 13.11 -18.58 -6.70
N GLY A 127 12.70 -17.30 -6.65
CA GLY A 127 11.38 -16.84 -7.10
C GLY A 127 10.21 -17.11 -6.15
N ASP A 128 10.47 -17.23 -4.84
CA ASP A 128 9.41 -17.24 -3.82
C ASP A 128 8.88 -15.82 -3.51
N PHE A 129 7.93 -15.70 -2.59
CA PHE A 129 7.33 -14.43 -2.19
C PHE A 129 8.37 -13.44 -1.68
N HIS A 130 8.44 -12.29 -2.33
CA HIS A 130 9.35 -11.18 -2.04
C HIS A 130 8.65 -9.84 -2.27
N ALA A 131 9.21 -8.76 -1.74
CA ALA A 131 8.77 -7.40 -2.00
C ALA A 131 9.79 -6.75 -2.95
N ASP A 132 9.31 -6.31 -4.11
CA ASP A 132 10.04 -5.76 -5.25
C ASP A 132 9.09 -4.87 -6.12
N THR A 133 9.60 -4.20 -7.14
CA THR A 133 9.03 -2.99 -7.76
C THR A 133 8.20 -3.20 -9.06
N SER A 134 7.37 -2.22 -9.47
CA SER A 134 6.27 -2.33 -10.48
C SER A 134 6.59 -2.97 -11.86
N PHE A 135 5.63 -3.56 -12.59
CA PHE A 135 5.90 -4.42 -13.77
C PHE A 135 4.84 -4.37 -14.88
N LYS A 136 5.32 -4.27 -16.13
CA LYS A 136 4.55 -4.38 -17.38
C LYS A 136 5.02 -5.59 -18.19
N ILE A 137 4.13 -6.28 -18.91
CA ILE A 137 4.50 -7.40 -19.79
C ILE A 137 4.40 -7.05 -21.29
N ASN A 138 5.39 -7.47 -22.06
CA ASN A 138 5.46 -7.26 -23.51
C ASN A 138 5.36 -8.58 -24.30
N GLN A 139 5.81 -9.72 -23.73
CA GLN A 139 5.76 -11.04 -24.35
C GLN A 139 5.53 -12.12 -23.28
N HIS A 140 4.74 -13.16 -23.60
CA HIS A 140 4.47 -14.29 -22.70
C HIS A 140 4.10 -15.59 -23.45
N PRO A 141 4.25 -16.77 -22.83
CA PRO A 141 3.62 -18.00 -23.30
C PRO A 141 2.09 -17.97 -23.14
N ALA A 142 1.37 -18.85 -23.86
CA ALA A 142 -0.10 -18.94 -23.82
C ALA A 142 -0.66 -19.46 -22.48
N VAL A 143 0.14 -20.24 -21.75
CA VAL A 143 -0.21 -20.79 -20.44
C VAL A 143 0.96 -20.55 -19.48
N GLY A 144 0.64 -20.14 -18.26
CA GLY A 144 1.62 -19.92 -17.19
C GLY A 144 2.14 -18.49 -17.07
N VAL A 145 3.26 -18.31 -16.37
CA VAL A 145 3.94 -17.03 -16.06
C VAL A 145 3.12 -16.00 -15.26
N ASP A 146 2.04 -16.45 -14.65
CA ASP A 146 1.21 -15.66 -13.76
C ASP A 146 2.05 -15.07 -12.63
N THR A 147 1.60 -13.94 -12.11
CA THR A 147 2.18 -13.35 -10.90
C THR A 147 1.12 -13.33 -9.84
N ALA A 148 1.52 -13.67 -8.63
CA ALA A 148 0.65 -13.65 -7.48
C ALA A 148 1.13 -12.62 -6.47
N TRP A 149 0.20 -11.93 -5.83
CA TRP A 149 0.42 -10.99 -4.74
C TRP A 149 -0.33 -11.46 -3.50
N VAL A 150 0.23 -11.19 -2.33
CA VAL A 150 -0.40 -11.36 -1.03
C VAL A 150 -0.37 -10.04 -0.29
N SER A 151 -1.50 -9.66 0.32
CA SER A 151 -1.65 -8.45 1.12
C SER A 151 -0.97 -8.61 2.47
N GLN A 152 0.04 -7.79 2.74
CA GLN A 152 0.68 -7.74 4.06
C GLN A 152 -0.22 -7.06 5.11
N TYR A 153 -1.22 -6.27 4.69
CA TYR A 153 -2.27 -5.80 5.59
C TYR A 153 -3.12 -6.97 6.06
N GLY A 154 -3.64 -7.77 5.13
CA GLY A 154 -4.44 -8.95 5.45
C GLY A 154 -3.65 -9.95 6.28
N LEU A 155 -2.38 -10.22 5.93
CA LEU A 155 -1.52 -11.07 6.74
C LEU A 155 -1.39 -10.59 8.19
N TYR A 156 -1.36 -9.28 8.44
CA TYR A 156 -1.36 -8.75 9.81
C TYR A 156 -2.72 -8.93 10.48
N ASP A 157 -3.81 -8.59 9.79
CA ASP A 157 -5.20 -8.72 10.28
C ASP A 157 -5.49 -10.16 10.71
N ALA A 158 -5.10 -11.16 9.91
CA ALA A 158 -5.32 -12.58 10.19
C ALA A 158 -4.55 -13.14 11.40
N LEU A 159 -3.60 -12.40 11.97
CA LEU A 159 -2.90 -12.82 13.18
C LEU A 159 -3.82 -12.72 14.40
N SER A 160 -3.68 -13.66 15.33
CA SER A 160 -4.29 -13.53 16.65
C SER A 160 -3.76 -12.28 17.38
N ASP A 161 -4.56 -11.67 18.25
CA ASP A 161 -4.11 -10.51 19.03
C ASP A 161 -2.86 -10.77 19.86
N ALA A 162 -2.67 -12.01 20.34
CA ALA A 162 -1.46 -12.41 21.05
C ALA A 162 -0.24 -12.38 20.13
N THR A 163 -0.38 -12.87 18.90
CA THR A 163 0.67 -12.83 17.89
C THR A 163 0.94 -11.40 17.44
N LYS A 164 -0.10 -10.57 17.18
CA LYS A 164 0.04 -9.14 16.85
C LYS A 164 0.89 -8.42 17.89
N ARG A 165 0.54 -8.54 19.19
CA ARG A 165 1.34 -7.96 20.29
C ARG A 165 2.78 -8.47 20.36
N PHE A 166 2.99 -9.75 20.06
CA PHE A 166 4.32 -10.34 20.07
C PHE A 166 5.21 -9.77 18.95
N VAL A 167 4.64 -9.55 17.75
CA VAL A 167 5.42 -9.20 16.54
C VAL A 167 5.57 -7.69 16.33
N ASP A 168 4.69 -6.88 16.92
CA ASP A 168 4.73 -5.41 16.86
C ASP A 168 6.09 -4.83 17.33
N GLY A 169 6.77 -5.50 18.25
CA GLY A 169 8.07 -5.07 18.79
C GLY A 169 9.30 -5.71 18.12
N LEU A 170 9.12 -6.61 17.14
CA LEU A 170 10.22 -7.33 16.52
C LEU A 170 10.78 -6.58 15.30
N HIS A 171 12.03 -6.87 14.98
CA HIS A 171 12.64 -6.49 13.71
C HIS A 171 12.88 -7.71 12.83
N THR A 172 12.86 -7.51 11.52
CA THR A 172 13.34 -8.45 10.52
C THR A 172 14.74 -8.06 10.08
N ALA A 173 15.66 -9.01 10.08
CA ALA A 173 16.95 -8.87 9.41
C ALA A 173 16.80 -9.28 7.94
N HIS A 174 17.06 -8.34 7.03
CA HIS A 174 17.04 -8.56 5.58
C HIS A 174 18.47 -8.64 5.06
N THR A 175 18.73 -9.60 4.17
CA THR A 175 20.03 -9.71 3.49
C THR A 175 19.88 -9.98 2.01
N SER A 176 20.70 -9.31 1.20
CA SER A 176 20.83 -9.61 -0.23
C SER A 176 21.97 -10.58 -0.57
N ARG A 177 22.69 -11.09 0.45
CA ARG A 177 23.81 -12.06 0.29
C ARG A 177 23.44 -13.29 -0.54
N LEU A 178 22.18 -13.70 -0.45
CA LEU A 178 21.67 -14.91 -1.10
C LEU A 178 21.10 -14.64 -2.51
N GLN A 179 20.93 -13.37 -2.90
CA GLN A 179 20.32 -12.99 -4.17
C GLN A 179 21.29 -12.33 -5.14
N PHE A 180 22.31 -11.63 -4.64
CA PHE A 180 23.29 -10.99 -5.51
C PHE A 180 24.46 -11.92 -5.79
N GLY A 181 24.80 -12.01 -7.08
CA GLY A 181 26.05 -12.65 -7.51
C GLY A 181 27.28 -11.88 -7.03
N PRO A 182 28.50 -12.43 -7.22
CA PRO A 182 29.74 -11.95 -6.62
C PRO A 182 30.12 -10.49 -6.94
N ASN A 183 29.44 -9.88 -7.92
CA ASN A 183 29.76 -8.55 -8.43
C ASN A 183 29.02 -7.40 -7.71
N ARG A 184 28.20 -7.68 -6.70
CA ARG A 184 27.51 -6.64 -5.92
C ARG A 184 27.68 -6.92 -4.42
N PRO A 185 28.23 -5.95 -3.64
CA PRO A 185 28.36 -6.15 -2.21
C PRO A 185 26.98 -6.37 -1.59
N PRO A 186 26.85 -7.30 -0.64
CA PRO A 186 25.59 -7.55 0.02
C PRO A 186 25.16 -6.33 0.84
N ILE A 187 23.85 -6.17 0.93
CA ILE A 187 23.18 -5.16 1.74
C ILE A 187 22.45 -5.92 2.84
N ASP A 188 22.78 -5.60 4.08
CA ASP A 188 22.11 -6.11 5.26
C ASP A 188 21.41 -4.94 5.95
N THR A 189 20.10 -5.08 6.20
CA THR A 189 19.28 -4.03 6.82
C THR A 189 18.33 -4.62 7.83
N HIS A 190 18.00 -3.84 8.86
CA HIS A 190 17.00 -4.19 9.86
C HIS A 190 15.79 -3.28 9.69
N HIS A 191 14.61 -3.89 9.65
CA HIS A 191 13.33 -3.20 9.50
C HIS A 191 12.35 -3.71 10.55
N PRO A 192 11.36 -2.92 10.98
CA PRO A 192 10.28 -3.42 11.83
C PRO A 192 9.57 -4.60 11.15
N ALA A 193 9.26 -5.66 11.90
CA ALA A 193 8.51 -6.81 11.42
C ALA A 193 7.04 -6.45 11.12
N VAL A 194 6.53 -5.41 11.79
CA VAL A 194 5.27 -4.73 11.46
C VAL A 194 5.62 -3.30 11.10
N ARG A 195 5.22 -2.85 9.92
CA ARG A 195 5.44 -1.47 9.49
C ARG A 195 4.14 -0.70 9.44
N THR A 196 4.23 0.61 9.69
CA THR A 196 3.15 1.55 9.40
C THR A 196 3.28 2.03 7.96
N HIS A 197 2.17 2.02 7.25
CA HIS A 197 2.11 2.57 5.91
C HIS A 197 1.98 4.10 5.97
N PRO A 198 2.90 4.87 5.36
CA PRO A 198 3.01 6.32 5.59
C PRO A 198 1.85 7.14 5.05
N VAL A 199 1.09 6.58 4.09
CA VAL A 199 -0.07 7.27 3.49
C VAL A 199 -1.35 6.83 4.18
N THR A 200 -1.57 5.52 4.29
CA THR A 200 -2.84 4.97 4.78
C THR A 200 -2.90 4.89 6.30
N GLY A 201 -1.76 4.98 6.99
CA GLY A 201 -1.68 4.77 8.45
C GLY A 201 -1.88 3.32 8.89
N LEU A 202 -1.98 2.37 7.95
CA LEU A 202 -2.29 0.97 8.25
C LEU A 202 -1.05 0.14 8.60
N LYS A 203 -1.20 -0.82 9.51
CA LYS A 203 -0.18 -1.82 9.85
C LYS A 203 -0.09 -2.91 8.79
N ALA A 204 1.12 -3.13 8.26
CA ALA A 204 1.44 -4.24 7.34
C ALA A 204 2.51 -5.14 7.95
N LEU A 205 2.34 -6.46 7.82
CA LEU A 205 3.30 -7.46 8.28
C LEU A 205 4.49 -7.53 7.31
N ASN A 206 5.56 -6.81 7.63
CA ASN A 206 6.76 -6.57 6.82
C ASN A 206 7.71 -7.77 6.76
N ILE A 207 7.20 -8.88 6.23
CA ILE A 207 7.90 -10.15 6.10
C ILE A 207 8.01 -10.55 4.63
N ASN A 208 8.99 -11.40 4.30
CA ASN A 208 9.03 -12.10 3.02
C ASN A 208 10.01 -13.28 3.07
N ASN A 209 9.82 -14.25 2.18
CA ASN A 209 10.63 -15.47 2.13
C ASN A 209 11.99 -15.24 1.44
N GLY A 210 12.09 -14.20 0.60
CA GLY A 210 13.26 -13.97 -0.25
C GLY A 210 14.45 -13.31 0.43
N PHE A 211 14.23 -12.45 1.42
CA PHE A 211 15.26 -11.61 2.03
C PHE A 211 15.34 -11.70 3.55
N VAL A 212 14.24 -12.02 4.24
CA VAL A 212 14.23 -12.07 5.71
C VAL A 212 14.92 -13.35 6.20
N THR A 213 15.92 -13.21 7.06
CA THR A 213 16.71 -14.35 7.57
C THR A 213 16.62 -14.58 9.07
N SER A 214 16.17 -13.60 9.85
CA SER A 214 16.03 -13.74 11.30
C SER A 214 15.23 -12.61 11.95
N TYR A 215 14.85 -12.83 13.21
CA TYR A 215 14.30 -11.86 14.14
C TYR A 215 15.31 -11.58 15.26
N PRO A 216 16.06 -10.45 15.23
CA PRO A 216 17.21 -10.20 16.10
C PRO A 216 16.90 -10.23 17.60
N GLU A 217 15.66 -9.95 18.00
CA GLU A 217 15.22 -9.96 19.40
C GLU A 217 15.00 -11.37 19.95
N LEU A 218 14.94 -12.40 19.09
CA LEU A 218 14.62 -13.77 19.46
C LEU A 218 15.88 -14.65 19.50
N LYS A 219 15.84 -15.72 20.30
CA LYS A 219 16.87 -16.76 20.21
C LYS A 219 16.80 -17.44 18.85
N LYS A 220 17.92 -18.03 18.43
CA LYS A 220 18.06 -18.66 17.11
C LYS A 220 16.91 -19.64 16.78
N GLU A 221 16.57 -20.53 17.70
CA GLU A 221 15.50 -21.53 17.49
C GLU A 221 14.11 -20.89 17.40
N GLU A 222 13.84 -19.88 18.24
CA GLU A 222 12.58 -19.12 18.21
C GLU A 222 12.44 -18.35 16.90
N SER A 223 13.50 -17.64 16.49
CA SER A 223 13.57 -16.96 15.20
C SER A 223 13.37 -17.93 14.04
N TYR A 224 13.98 -19.10 14.07
CA TYR A 224 13.84 -20.11 13.01
C TYR A 224 12.39 -20.60 12.89
N LYS A 225 11.75 -20.89 14.02
CA LYS A 225 10.34 -21.30 14.04
C LYS A 225 9.39 -20.19 13.63
N LEU A 226 9.70 -18.94 13.95
CA LEU A 226 8.91 -17.80 13.49
C LEU A 226 9.02 -17.59 11.97
N LEU A 227 10.19 -17.81 11.37
CA LEU A 227 10.35 -17.81 9.91
C LEU A 227 9.53 -18.92 9.25
N GLU A 228 9.52 -20.13 9.81
CA GLU A 228 8.69 -21.24 9.31
C GLU A 228 7.19 -20.91 9.38
N LEU A 229 6.74 -20.36 10.53
CA LEU A 229 5.36 -19.94 10.71
C LEU A 229 4.94 -18.91 9.66
N PHE A 230 5.73 -17.86 9.48
CA PHE A 230 5.40 -16.78 8.55
C PHE A 230 5.51 -17.17 7.08
N ARG A 231 6.42 -18.08 6.76
CA ARG A 231 6.44 -18.71 5.44
C ARG A 231 5.15 -19.49 5.18
N PHE A 232 4.70 -20.30 6.15
CA PHE A 232 3.43 -21.00 6.05
C PHE A 232 2.26 -20.01 5.90
N HIS A 233 2.22 -18.97 6.75
CA HIS A 233 1.19 -17.93 6.74
C HIS A 233 1.04 -17.26 5.38
N ILE A 234 2.14 -16.85 4.73
CA ILE A 234 2.11 -16.29 3.38
C ILE A 234 1.53 -17.29 2.35
N HIS A 235 1.89 -18.57 2.45
CA HIS A 235 1.44 -19.59 1.50
C HIS A 235 0.00 -20.06 1.75
N SER A 236 -0.54 -19.89 2.96
CA SER A 236 -1.90 -20.27 3.33
C SER A 236 -2.90 -19.12 3.27
N ALA A 237 -2.50 -17.92 2.85
CA ALA A 237 -3.33 -16.71 2.85
C ALA A 237 -4.18 -16.57 1.59
N ASP A 238 -5.00 -17.57 1.28
CA ASP A 238 -5.88 -17.59 0.10
C ASP A 238 -6.94 -16.47 0.11
N ASP A 239 -7.39 -16.07 1.30
CA ASP A 239 -8.23 -14.90 1.59
C ASP A 239 -7.55 -13.54 1.36
N HIS A 240 -6.22 -13.51 1.30
CA HIS A 240 -5.41 -12.30 1.11
C HIS A 240 -4.54 -12.34 -0.14
N TYR A 241 -4.88 -13.23 -1.08
CA TYR A 241 -4.10 -13.55 -2.26
C TYR A 241 -4.84 -13.15 -3.54
N VAL A 242 -4.11 -12.63 -4.52
CA VAL A 242 -4.60 -12.44 -5.89
C VAL A 242 -3.59 -12.95 -6.89
N ARG A 243 -4.07 -13.70 -7.91
CA ARG A 243 -3.24 -14.19 -9.01
C ARG A 243 -3.69 -13.57 -10.32
N TRP A 244 -2.75 -12.94 -11.00
CA TRP A 244 -3.00 -12.31 -12.29
C TRP A 244 -2.45 -13.14 -13.43
N LYS A 245 -3.36 -13.53 -14.32
CA LYS A 245 -3.02 -14.09 -15.63
C LYS A 245 -2.73 -12.96 -16.61
N TRP A 246 -1.47 -12.85 -16.99
CA TRP A 246 -1.00 -11.81 -17.91
C TRP A 246 -1.60 -11.98 -19.31
N ALA A 247 -1.84 -10.84 -19.98
CA ALA A 247 -2.04 -10.74 -21.42
C ALA A 247 -1.08 -9.68 -21.97
N VAL A 248 -0.74 -9.74 -23.26
CA VAL A 248 0.03 -8.66 -23.91
C VAL A 248 -0.69 -7.33 -23.72
N GLY A 249 0.04 -6.26 -23.41
CA GLY A 249 -0.55 -4.95 -23.12
C GLY A 249 -1.08 -4.81 -21.69
N SER A 250 -1.02 -5.85 -20.85
CA SER A 250 -1.40 -5.73 -19.44
C SER A 250 -0.33 -5.02 -18.62
N VAL A 251 -0.77 -4.21 -17.66
CA VAL A 251 0.07 -3.50 -16.67
C VAL A 251 -0.44 -3.82 -15.27
N ALA A 252 0.49 -3.98 -14.32
CA ALA A 252 0.17 -4.01 -12.89
C ALA A 252 0.95 -2.92 -12.17
N ILE A 253 0.26 -2.15 -11.33
CA ILE A 253 0.84 -1.16 -10.43
C ILE A 253 0.51 -1.63 -9.01
N TRP A 254 1.53 -1.81 -8.17
CA TRP A 254 1.33 -2.27 -6.80
C TRP A 254 2.15 -1.47 -5.81
N ASP A 255 1.66 -1.44 -4.58
CA ASP A 255 2.37 -0.86 -3.45
C ASP A 255 3.26 -1.93 -2.81
N ASN A 256 4.57 -1.74 -2.96
CA ASN A 256 5.56 -2.66 -2.42
C ASN A 256 5.68 -2.62 -0.88
N ARG A 257 5.09 -1.61 -0.25
CA ARG A 257 5.12 -1.42 1.21
C ARG A 257 4.10 -2.31 1.92
N CYS A 258 3.09 -2.81 1.20
CA CYS A 258 2.01 -3.60 1.79
C CYS A 258 1.69 -4.87 0.99
N THR A 259 2.56 -5.28 0.06
CA THR A 259 2.39 -6.53 -0.69
C THR A 259 3.68 -7.33 -0.75
N VAL A 260 3.55 -8.65 -0.81
CA VAL A 260 4.61 -9.54 -1.31
C VAL A 260 4.10 -10.22 -2.57
N HIS A 261 5.00 -10.55 -3.50
CA HIS A 261 4.62 -11.19 -4.74
C HIS A 261 5.61 -12.25 -5.17
N ARG A 262 5.15 -13.14 -6.05
CA ARG A 262 5.98 -14.15 -6.69
C ARG A 262 5.53 -14.40 -8.10
N VAL A 263 6.49 -14.81 -8.93
CA VAL A 263 6.16 -15.46 -10.20
C VAL A 263 5.72 -16.88 -9.87
N ILE A 264 4.59 -17.30 -10.43
CA ILE A 264 4.16 -18.68 -10.30
C ILE A 264 5.16 -19.56 -11.05
N PRO A 265 5.70 -20.64 -10.46
CA PRO A 265 6.61 -21.54 -11.16
C PRO A 265 5.85 -22.39 -12.17
N GLY A 266 6.50 -22.73 -13.28
CA GLY A 266 5.92 -23.57 -14.31
C GLY A 266 6.95 -23.95 -15.37
N ASN A 267 6.57 -24.90 -16.22
CA ASN A 267 7.34 -25.28 -17.40
C ASN A 267 6.83 -24.44 -18.57
N TYR A 268 7.65 -23.50 -19.03
CA TYR A 268 7.25 -22.51 -20.03
C TYR A 268 7.94 -22.77 -21.36
N ASP A 269 7.12 -22.90 -22.41
CA ASP A 269 7.60 -23.16 -23.78
C ASP A 269 8.21 -21.91 -24.44
N ALA A 270 8.00 -20.73 -23.84
CA ALA A 270 8.55 -19.46 -24.31
C ALA A 270 8.95 -18.56 -23.13
N PRO A 271 9.98 -17.71 -23.30
CA PRO A 271 10.39 -16.75 -22.28
C PRO A 271 9.32 -15.67 -22.07
N ARG A 272 9.15 -15.25 -20.82
CA ARG A 272 8.41 -14.04 -20.46
C ARG A 272 9.27 -12.81 -20.77
N ARG A 273 8.70 -11.67 -21.16
CA ARG A 273 9.44 -10.40 -21.17
C ARG A 273 8.57 -9.28 -20.62
N GLY A 274 9.13 -8.49 -19.72
CA GLY A 274 8.47 -7.32 -19.17
C GLY A 274 9.41 -6.15 -18.90
N VAL A 275 8.82 -4.99 -18.68
CA VAL A 275 9.49 -3.74 -18.31
C VAL A 275 9.07 -3.39 -16.89
N ARG A 276 10.05 -3.25 -16.00
CA ARG A 276 9.86 -2.86 -14.61
C ARG A 276 10.40 -1.45 -14.37
N THR A 277 9.59 -0.61 -13.73
CA THR A 277 9.94 0.75 -13.31
C THR A 277 9.71 0.88 -11.81
N THR A 278 10.59 1.60 -11.12
CA THR A 278 10.75 1.42 -9.68
C THR A 278 10.94 2.79 -9.04
N VAL A 279 10.18 3.09 -7.98
CA VAL A 279 10.23 4.38 -7.29
C VAL A 279 10.80 4.15 -5.90
N PHE A 280 11.68 5.05 -5.44
CA PHE A 280 12.19 5.01 -4.08
C PHE A 280 11.06 5.21 -3.07
N GLY A 281 10.96 4.28 -2.11
CA GLY A 281 10.11 4.42 -0.94
C GLY A 281 10.84 5.07 0.24
N GLU A 282 10.06 5.44 1.25
CA GLU A 282 10.58 5.86 2.55
C GLU A 282 11.18 4.68 3.34
N ARG A 283 11.99 5.01 4.36
CA ARG A 283 12.49 4.00 5.31
C ARG A 283 11.32 3.42 6.12
N PRO A 284 11.17 2.09 6.20
CA PRO A 284 10.13 1.49 7.04
C PRO A 284 10.24 1.92 8.50
N TYR A 285 9.11 2.22 9.11
CA TYR A 285 8.96 2.56 10.53
C TYR A 285 7.72 1.88 11.11
N PHE A 286 7.65 1.80 12.43
CA PHE A 286 6.50 1.32 13.18
C PHE A 286 6.00 2.43 14.11
N ASP A 287 4.72 2.77 14.00
CA ASP A 287 4.01 3.62 14.94
C ASP A 287 3.06 2.74 15.78
N PRO A 288 3.24 2.66 17.11
CA PRO A 288 2.37 1.86 17.96
C PRO A 288 0.90 2.31 17.92
N ASN A 289 0.63 3.56 17.56
CA ASN A 289 -0.72 4.13 17.45
C ASN A 289 -1.36 3.89 16.08
N SER A 290 -0.63 3.32 15.12
CA SER A 290 -1.20 2.93 13.83
C SER A 290 -2.21 1.78 14.01
N GLU A 291 -3.10 1.64 13.04
CA GLU A 291 -4.21 0.69 13.12
C GLU A 291 -4.13 -0.38 12.02
N SER A 292 -4.78 -1.50 12.28
CA SER A 292 -5.03 -2.57 11.31
C SER A 292 -6.28 -2.28 10.47
N ARG A 293 -6.55 -3.02 9.38
CA ARG A 293 -7.78 -2.76 8.61
C ARG A 293 -9.01 -3.16 9.40
N GLU A 294 -8.95 -4.24 10.16
CA GLU A 294 -10.04 -4.69 11.04
C GLU A 294 -10.38 -3.63 12.10
N GLN A 295 -9.36 -3.02 12.71
CA GLN A 295 -9.56 -1.94 13.68
C GLN A 295 -10.25 -0.73 13.04
N ARG A 296 -9.80 -0.33 11.85
CA ARG A 296 -10.43 0.76 11.09
C ARG A 296 -11.87 0.45 10.73
N ALA A 297 -12.15 -0.75 10.22
CA ALA A 297 -13.49 -1.17 9.86
C ALA A 297 -14.42 -1.16 11.08
N ALA A 298 -13.98 -1.70 12.21
CA ALA A 298 -14.75 -1.71 13.46
C ALA A 298 -14.97 -0.30 14.04
N MET A 299 -14.04 0.64 13.83
CA MET A 299 -14.21 2.04 14.18
C MET A 299 -15.30 2.69 13.34
N LEU A 300 -15.20 2.57 12.00
CA LEU A 300 -16.16 3.15 11.06
C LEU A 300 -17.57 2.58 11.25
N GLU A 301 -17.70 1.29 11.52
CA GLU A 301 -19.00 0.65 11.83
C GLU A 301 -19.64 1.27 13.08
N LYS A 302 -18.85 1.49 14.14
CA LYS A 302 -19.34 2.15 15.36
C LYS A 302 -19.74 3.61 15.12
N GLU A 303 -18.98 4.33 14.29
CA GLU A 303 -19.30 5.71 13.92
C GLU A 303 -20.60 5.81 13.14
N ALA A 304 -20.81 4.91 12.17
CA ALA A 304 -22.05 4.83 11.41
C ALA A 304 -23.26 4.56 12.31
N LEU A 305 -23.14 3.59 13.22
CA LEU A 305 -24.19 3.27 14.20
C LEU A 305 -24.49 4.46 15.13
N ASN A 306 -23.46 5.19 15.57
CA ASN A 306 -23.64 6.37 16.43
C ASN A 306 -24.24 7.56 15.66
N GLY A 307 -23.89 7.74 14.39
CA GLY A 307 -24.47 8.75 13.50
C GLY A 307 -25.98 8.55 13.34
N ASP A 308 -26.41 7.32 13.06
CA ASP A 308 -27.83 6.96 12.93
C ASP A 308 -28.60 7.17 14.24
N THR A 309 -28.00 6.91 15.41
CA THR A 309 -28.67 7.16 16.70
C THR A 309 -28.83 8.65 17.02
N ASN A 310 -27.93 9.52 16.53
CA ASN A 310 -28.05 10.96 16.71
C ASN A 310 -29.07 11.56 15.74
N GLU A 311 -29.18 11.06 14.51
CA GLU A 311 -30.27 11.42 13.59
C GLU A 311 -31.64 10.95 14.11
N ALA A 312 -31.72 9.74 14.68
CA ALA A 312 -32.94 9.23 15.29
C ALA A 312 -33.37 10.02 16.55
N LYS A 313 -32.42 10.52 17.35
CA LYS A 313 -32.72 11.38 18.51
C LYS A 313 -33.14 12.79 18.10
N ASN A 314 -32.53 13.37 17.06
CA ASN A 314 -32.91 14.69 16.54
C ASN A 314 -34.23 14.68 15.75
N GLY A 315 -34.66 13.51 15.24
CA GLY A 315 -35.95 13.33 14.55
C GLY A 315 -37.17 13.20 15.47
N VAL A 316 -36.98 13.05 16.79
CA VAL A 316 -38.08 12.85 17.76
C VAL A 316 -38.42 14.12 18.56
N GLU A 317 -37.56 15.14 18.56
CA GLU A 317 -37.82 16.41 19.28
C GLU A 317 -38.50 17.52 18.46
N SER A 318 -38.95 17.26 17.24
CA SER A 318 -39.59 18.28 16.38
C SER A 318 -40.99 17.93 15.91
N ASN A 319 -41.90 17.55 16.83
CA ASN A 319 -43.34 17.58 16.55
C ASN A 319 -44.17 17.61 17.83
N ASP A 320 -44.05 18.69 18.62
CA ASP A 320 -45.11 19.08 19.57
C ASP A 320 -44.99 20.58 19.85
N ASN A 321 -45.52 21.40 18.95
CA ASN A 321 -46.14 22.68 19.29
C ASN A 321 -46.91 23.23 18.09
N VAL A 322 -48.14 22.72 17.94
CA VAL A 322 -49.17 23.38 17.15
C VAL A 322 -49.70 24.54 17.97
N HIS A 323 -49.27 25.77 17.67
CA HIS A 323 -50.13 26.93 17.90
C HIS A 323 -50.05 27.94 16.74
N ASN A 324 -51.25 28.13 16.20
CA ASN A 324 -51.69 28.96 15.10
C ASN A 324 -51.70 30.45 15.49
N THR A 325 -51.07 31.33 14.71
CA THR A 325 -51.59 32.67 14.38
C THR A 325 -50.94 33.25 13.12
N ASN A 326 -51.78 33.67 12.17
CA ASN A 326 -51.47 34.43 10.96
C ASN A 326 -50.85 35.81 11.23
N GLY A 327 -49.97 36.31 10.35
CA GLY A 327 -49.53 37.70 10.36
C GLY A 327 -48.58 38.09 9.21
N HIS A 328 -48.89 39.20 8.54
CA HIS A 328 -48.32 39.78 7.32
C HIS A 328 -46.87 40.33 7.37
N THR A 329 -46.20 40.25 6.20
CA THR A 329 -45.32 41.22 5.48
C THR A 329 -44.06 41.88 6.10
N ASN A 330 -43.01 41.89 5.24
CA ASN A 330 -41.98 42.91 4.95
C ASN A 330 -40.74 43.14 5.86
N GLY A 331 -39.55 43.08 5.24
CA GLY A 331 -38.51 44.13 5.36
C GLY A 331 -37.13 43.77 5.96
N ASN A 332 -36.10 43.81 5.10
CA ASN A 332 -34.70 44.30 5.25
C ASN A 332 -33.79 44.01 6.48
N GLY A 333 -32.51 43.73 6.15
CA GLY A 333 -31.30 43.92 6.99
C GLY A 333 -30.97 42.71 7.87
N THR A 334 -29.73 42.31 8.17
CA THR A 334 -28.41 42.95 8.10
C THR A 334 -27.34 41.85 8.31
N GLU A 335 -26.09 42.14 7.94
CA GLU A 335 -24.90 41.30 8.15
C GLU A 335 -24.71 40.81 9.61
N ALA A 336 -24.12 39.62 9.77
CA ALA A 336 -23.38 39.26 10.98
C ALA A 336 -22.15 38.40 10.63
N LYS A 337 -20.99 39.06 10.61
CA LYS A 337 -19.67 38.43 10.74
C LYS A 337 -19.58 37.74 12.11
N LYS A 338 -19.09 36.50 12.15
CA LYS A 338 -18.54 35.91 13.37
C LYS A 338 -17.03 35.76 13.20
N GLU A 339 -16.31 36.74 13.72
CA GLU A 339 -14.97 36.56 14.25
C GLU A 339 -15.10 35.85 15.61
N VAL A 340 -14.26 34.84 15.87
CA VAL A 340 -13.99 34.35 17.23
C VAL A 340 -12.48 34.27 17.43
N ALA A 341 -12.04 34.89 18.51
CA ALA A 341 -10.66 35.14 18.89
C ALA A 341 -10.00 33.96 19.63
N ILE A 342 -8.72 33.78 19.32
CA ILE A 342 -7.53 33.54 20.17
C ILE A 342 -7.76 33.01 21.60
N LEU A 343 -7.07 31.89 21.91
CA LEU A 343 -6.48 31.64 23.22
C LEU A 343 -5.00 31.21 23.06
N ASN A 344 -4.11 32.05 23.58
CA ASN A 344 -2.69 31.77 23.83
C ASN A 344 -2.53 31.12 25.22
N GLY A 345 -1.57 30.21 25.39
CA GLY A 345 -1.14 29.81 26.73
C GLY A 345 -0.21 28.61 26.84
N ASN A 346 1.07 28.91 27.05
CA ASN A 346 2.08 28.19 27.86
C ASN A 346 2.88 27.04 27.25
N GLY A 347 4.19 27.25 27.27
CA GLY A 347 5.21 26.32 26.78
C GLY A 347 5.77 25.39 27.84
N PHE A 348 6.61 24.48 27.35
CA PHE A 348 7.54 23.67 28.13
C PHE A 348 8.87 23.56 27.37
N THR A 349 9.95 23.90 28.07
CA THR A 349 11.34 23.64 27.67
C THR A 349 11.70 22.20 28.02
N TYR A 350 12.47 21.51 27.17
CA TYR A 350 13.15 20.27 27.53
C TYR A 350 14.65 20.38 27.19
N ASN A 351 15.45 20.00 28.17
CA ASN A 351 16.91 20.06 28.18
C ASN A 351 17.53 19.06 27.21
N GLU A 352 18.56 19.52 26.49
CA GLU A 352 19.50 18.68 25.75
C GLU A 352 20.29 17.80 26.74
N TYR A 353 20.30 16.49 26.50
CA TYR A 353 21.27 15.57 27.09
C TYR A 353 22.30 15.23 26.02
N ASP A 354 23.48 15.81 26.17
CA ASP A 354 24.67 15.55 25.37
C ASP A 354 25.28 14.22 25.83
N GLY A 355 25.33 13.23 24.94
CA GLY A 355 25.79 11.88 25.23
C GLY A 355 26.70 11.38 24.12
N LYS A 356 27.94 11.87 24.11
CA LYS A 356 29.03 11.30 23.34
C LYS A 356 29.52 10.00 23.99
N ALA A 357 29.54 8.93 23.22
CA ALA A 357 30.57 7.90 23.22
C ALA A 357 30.59 7.22 21.85
#